data_AF-A0A0C3L5E1-F1
#
_entry.id   AF-A0A0C3L5E1-F1
#
_cell.length_a   1.000
_cell.length_b   1.000
_cell.length_c   1.000
_cell.angle_alpha   90.00
_cell.angle_beta   90.00
_cell.angle_gamma   90.00
#
_symmetry.space_group_name_H-M   'P 1'
#
loop_
_entity.id
_entity.type
_entity.pdbx_description
1 polymer ?
#
loop_
_entity_poly.entity_id
_entity_poly.type
_entity_poly.pdbx_seq_one_letter_code
_entity_poly.pdbx_strand_id
1 'polypeptide(L)'
;YRCLDCFGNYILCPSCIKRAHLPYGDPFHRIEKLIRVANNESYFERSALSDPEIGGALYCGHGGKPCPFHSHQQSSIVRILDANGIFIYRVFQCICAPLDYPNGIPLAIQFLQMALFPATYEKVQTAFTFKVLKLAQLHRFSGKESVWDFYTVMRRWTNNIDPKAVPDLYPQFRKVLQLWGTIRLVKRSGYLELAVARGGLVVRCPTCPTPGMNIPDDWKNDPLARLKYSCMMSIDGNFHLQRNNKGVRKDFPLTGNAGFWVDDGELAEYIDGKGARAARSSCHSFKAGDPSRWVQKSGKAVSGVVMVSCARHSFIQPNGTVDLDKGER
;
A
#
# COMPACT_ATOMS: atom_id res chain seq x y z
N TYR A 1 -3.72 -36.14 7.14
CA TYR A 1 -3.21 -34.80 6.81
C TYR A 1 -2.12 -34.41 7.79
N ARG A 2 -1.15 -33.59 7.39
CA ARG A 2 -0.18 -32.95 8.30
C ARG A 2 -0.07 -31.46 7.97
N CYS A 3 0.19 -30.63 8.97
CA CYS A 3 0.48 -29.21 8.77
C CYS A 3 1.99 -29.00 8.71
N LEU A 4 2.46 -28.20 7.75
CA LEU A 4 3.88 -27.89 7.56
C LEU A 4 4.35 -26.65 8.35
N ASP A 5 3.41 -25.85 8.83
CA ASP A 5 3.69 -24.59 9.55
C ASP A 5 3.52 -24.74 11.07
N CYS A 6 2.77 -25.75 11.53
CA CYS A 6 2.69 -26.11 12.95
C CYS A 6 3.92 -26.91 13.39
N PHE A 7 4.34 -26.68 14.64
CA PHE A 7 5.39 -27.48 15.27
C PHE A 7 4.95 -28.95 15.44
N GLY A 8 5.86 -29.90 15.16
CA GLY A 8 5.68 -31.33 15.45
C GLY A 8 5.23 -32.23 14.30
N ASN A 9 4.79 -31.69 13.15
CA ASN A 9 4.49 -32.46 11.93
C ASN A 9 3.58 -33.71 12.11
N TYR A 10 2.68 -33.70 13.11
CA TYR A 10 1.80 -34.83 13.40
C TYR A 10 0.81 -35.10 12.26
N ILE A 11 0.53 -36.39 12.02
CA ILE A 11 -0.52 -36.81 11.10
C ILE A 11 -1.85 -36.81 11.84
N LEU A 12 -2.77 -35.98 11.36
CA LEU A 12 -4.12 -35.79 11.88
C LEU A 12 -5.18 -36.27 10.87
N CYS A 13 -6.30 -36.75 11.39
CA CYS A 13 -7.49 -36.99 10.58
C CYS A 13 -8.14 -35.66 10.14
N PRO A 14 -9.09 -35.67 9.18
CA PRO A 14 -9.69 -34.45 8.66
C PRO A 14 -10.35 -33.55 9.73
N SER A 15 -11.03 -34.15 10.72
CA SER A 15 -11.70 -33.40 11.78
C SER A 15 -10.71 -32.77 12.79
N CYS A 16 -9.63 -33.48 13.14
CA CYS A 16 -8.60 -32.98 14.04
C CYS A 16 -7.81 -31.83 13.40
N ILE A 17 -7.40 -31.95 12.13
CA ILE A 17 -6.68 -30.87 11.46
C ILE A 17 -7.56 -29.63 11.28
N LYS A 18 -8.85 -29.82 10.95
CA LYS A 18 -9.83 -28.73 10.89
C LYS A 18 -9.93 -28.02 12.23
N ARG A 19 -10.13 -28.75 13.33
CA ARG A 19 -10.27 -28.18 14.67
C ARG A 19 -9.03 -27.43 15.16
N ALA A 20 -7.84 -27.89 14.75
CA ALA A 20 -6.58 -27.23 15.08
C ALA A 20 -6.43 -25.85 14.41
N HIS A 21 -7.04 -25.63 13.24
CA HIS A 21 -6.85 -24.41 12.44
C HIS A 21 -8.12 -23.55 12.32
N LEU A 22 -9.31 -24.10 12.57
CA LEU A 22 -10.61 -23.46 12.39
C LEU A 22 -11.55 -23.74 13.57
N PRO A 23 -12.36 -22.76 14.01
CA PRO A 23 -12.42 -21.37 13.53
C PRO A 23 -11.39 -20.44 14.19
N TYR A 24 -10.73 -20.88 15.27
CA TYR A 24 -9.91 -20.01 16.13
C TYR A 24 -8.40 -20.09 15.87
N GLY A 25 -7.96 -21.03 15.03
CA GLY A 25 -6.56 -21.15 14.63
C GLY A 25 -6.22 -20.27 13.42
N ASP A 26 -5.03 -20.48 12.84
CA ASP A 26 -4.63 -19.83 11.59
C ASP A 26 -5.06 -20.71 10.40
N PRO A 27 -6.04 -20.29 9.58
CA PRO A 27 -6.46 -21.05 8.41
C PRO A 27 -5.49 -20.94 7.23
N PHE A 28 -4.44 -20.11 7.32
CA PHE A 28 -3.49 -19.90 6.23
C PHE A 28 -2.23 -20.75 6.42
N HIS A 29 -2.38 -21.95 6.97
CA HIS A 29 -1.28 -22.92 7.06
C HIS A 29 -1.25 -23.85 5.85
N ARG A 30 -0.04 -24.15 5.38
CA ARG A 30 0.26 -25.13 4.36
C ARG A 30 0.10 -26.53 4.94
N ILE A 31 -0.62 -27.39 4.22
CA ILE A 31 -0.88 -28.76 4.65
C ILE A 31 -0.59 -29.76 3.54
N GLU A 32 -0.41 -31.01 3.94
CA GLU A 32 -0.29 -32.13 3.02
C GLU A 32 -1.23 -33.27 3.41
N LYS A 33 -1.70 -33.98 2.39
CA LYS A 33 -2.54 -35.17 2.50
C LYS A 33 -1.67 -36.40 2.31
N LEU A 34 -1.85 -37.40 3.17
CA LEU A 34 -1.20 -38.70 2.99
C LEU A 34 -2.03 -39.50 1.98
N ILE A 35 -1.42 -39.80 0.83
CA ILE A 35 -1.98 -40.68 -0.19
C ILE A 35 -1.40 -42.07 0.02
N ARG A 36 -2.27 -43.08 0.06
CA ARG A 36 -1.88 -44.49 0.09
C ARG A 36 -2.07 -45.05 -1.31
N VAL A 37 -1.04 -45.70 -1.83
CA VAL A 37 -1.05 -46.33 -3.15
C VAL A 37 -1.07 -47.85 -2.99
N ALA A 38 -1.31 -48.57 -4.10
CA ALA A 38 -1.15 -50.02 -4.10
C ALA A 38 0.27 -50.41 -3.66
N ASN A 39 0.44 -51.63 -3.14
CA ASN A 39 1.73 -52.17 -2.67
C ASN A 39 2.29 -51.56 -1.37
N ASN A 40 1.43 -51.11 -0.45
CA ASN A 40 1.84 -50.58 0.86
C ASN A 40 2.70 -49.29 0.81
N GLU A 41 2.75 -48.62 -0.34
CA GLU A 41 3.44 -47.35 -0.50
C GLU A 41 2.55 -46.18 -0.04
N SER A 42 3.19 -45.11 0.42
CA SER A 42 2.48 -43.88 0.74
C SER A 42 3.36 -42.65 0.49
N TYR A 43 2.74 -41.57 0.05
CA TYR A 43 3.42 -40.30 -0.18
C TYR A 43 2.53 -39.14 0.29
N PHE A 44 3.16 -37.99 0.50
CA PHE A 44 2.44 -36.77 0.84
C PHE A 44 2.23 -35.93 -0.42
N GLU A 45 0.99 -35.52 -0.62
CA GLU A 45 0.61 -34.58 -1.66
C GLU A 45 0.17 -33.26 -1.02
N ARG A 46 0.43 -32.14 -1.69
CA ARG A 46 -0.07 -30.84 -1.23
C ARG A 46 -1.59 -30.84 -1.16
N SER A 47 -2.11 -30.23 -0.11
CA SER A 47 -3.55 -30.01 0.07
C SER A 47 -3.77 -28.65 0.74
N ALA A 48 -5.02 -28.33 1.04
CA ALA A 48 -5.42 -27.10 1.73
C ALA A 48 -6.52 -27.44 2.74
N LEU A 49 -6.72 -26.62 3.78
CA LEU A 49 -7.83 -26.88 4.72
C LEU A 49 -9.20 -26.81 4.02
N SER A 50 -9.27 -26.17 2.84
CA SER A 50 -10.44 -26.15 1.95
C SER A 50 -10.66 -27.45 1.17
N ASP A 51 -9.80 -28.47 1.31
CA ASP A 51 -9.99 -29.80 0.72
C ASP A 51 -11.38 -30.34 1.11
N PRO A 52 -12.17 -30.87 0.15
CA PRO A 52 -13.52 -31.39 0.42
C PRO A 52 -13.60 -32.40 1.57
N GLU A 53 -12.56 -33.21 1.79
CA GLU A 53 -12.54 -34.18 2.90
C GLU A 53 -12.39 -33.52 4.27
N ILE A 54 -11.74 -32.36 4.34
CA ILE A 54 -11.64 -31.55 5.55
C ILE A 54 -12.90 -30.68 5.68
N GLY A 55 -13.38 -30.12 4.57
CA GLY A 55 -14.53 -29.22 4.52
C GLY A 55 -14.26 -27.91 5.26
N GLY A 56 -13.03 -27.39 5.22
CA GLY A 56 -12.70 -26.09 5.80
C GLY A 56 -13.25 -24.94 4.96
N ALA A 57 -13.86 -23.98 5.63
CA ALA A 57 -14.40 -22.77 5.03
C ALA A 57 -14.19 -21.59 5.99
N LEU A 58 -14.19 -20.39 5.44
CA LEU A 58 -14.12 -19.17 6.24
C LEU A 58 -15.53 -18.62 6.41
N TYR A 59 -15.90 -18.29 7.64
CA TYR A 59 -17.17 -17.65 7.94
C TYR A 59 -16.89 -16.24 8.44
N CYS A 60 -17.53 -15.26 7.80
CA CYS A 60 -17.46 -13.89 8.26
C CYS A 60 -18.35 -13.70 9.49
N GLY A 61 -17.97 -12.74 10.35
CA GLY A 61 -18.66 -12.49 11.61
C GLY A 61 -18.52 -13.65 12.61
N HIS A 62 -19.25 -13.55 13.74
CA HIS A 62 -19.38 -14.60 14.77
C HIS A 62 -18.07 -15.29 15.21
N GLY A 63 -16.94 -14.57 15.18
CA GLY A 63 -15.63 -15.13 15.51
C GLY A 63 -15.20 -16.31 14.62
N GLY A 64 -15.62 -16.33 13.35
CA GLY A 64 -15.29 -17.40 12.40
C GLY A 64 -16.24 -18.60 12.42
N LYS A 65 -17.32 -18.55 13.22
CA LYS A 65 -18.37 -19.57 13.24
C LYS A 65 -19.43 -19.34 12.14
N PRO A 66 -20.13 -20.39 11.69
CA PRO A 66 -21.29 -20.23 10.81
C PRO A 66 -22.32 -19.28 11.41
N CYS A 67 -22.74 -18.29 10.63
CA CYS A 67 -23.85 -17.41 10.98
C CYS A 67 -25.14 -18.25 11.11
N PRO A 68 -26.00 -18.05 12.13
CA PRO A 68 -27.26 -18.78 12.25
C PRO A 68 -28.17 -18.66 11.01
N PHE A 69 -28.03 -17.54 10.28
CA PHE A 69 -28.79 -17.23 9.07
C PHE A 69 -28.02 -17.51 7.77
N HIS A 70 -26.86 -18.19 7.83
CA HIS A 70 -26.06 -18.45 6.64
C HIS A 70 -26.84 -19.23 5.57
N SER A 71 -26.59 -18.90 4.29
CA SER A 71 -27.08 -19.68 3.16
C SER A 71 -25.94 -20.00 2.19
N HIS A 72 -26.01 -21.14 1.51
CA HIS A 72 -25.03 -21.52 0.49
C HIS A 72 -24.98 -20.52 -0.68
N GLN A 73 -26.11 -19.87 -0.98
CA GLN A 73 -26.22 -18.84 -2.03
C GLN A 73 -25.38 -17.58 -1.71
N GLN A 74 -25.06 -17.34 -0.45
CA GLN A 74 -24.26 -16.20 0.01
C GLN A 74 -22.80 -16.58 0.30
N SER A 75 -22.29 -17.58 -0.42
CA SER A 75 -20.90 -17.98 -0.36
C SER A 75 -20.17 -17.61 -1.65
N SER A 76 -18.89 -17.25 -1.53
CA SER A 76 -18.02 -16.92 -2.66
C SER A 76 -16.70 -17.68 -2.56
N ILE A 77 -16.16 -18.10 -3.70
CA ILE A 77 -14.80 -18.63 -3.77
C ILE A 77 -13.83 -17.45 -3.88
N VAL A 78 -12.92 -17.34 -2.92
CA VAL A 78 -12.01 -16.21 -2.80
C VAL A 78 -10.58 -16.70 -2.74
N ARG A 79 -9.71 -16.05 -3.52
CA ARG A 79 -8.25 -16.26 -3.50
C ARG A 79 -7.65 -15.33 -2.46
N ILE A 80 -6.92 -15.86 -1.50
CA ILE A 80 -6.36 -15.09 -0.39
C ILE A 80 -4.85 -15.27 -0.39
N LEU A 81 -4.12 -14.16 -0.50
CA LEU A 81 -2.67 -14.17 -0.30
C LEU A 81 -2.38 -13.91 1.18
N ASP A 82 -1.65 -14.84 1.80
CA ASP A 82 -1.07 -14.74 3.14
C ASP A 82 0.47 -14.84 3.08
N ALA A 83 1.14 -14.55 4.19
CA ALA A 83 2.56 -14.77 4.41
C ALA A 83 3.00 -16.21 4.11
N ASN A 84 2.12 -17.19 4.30
CA ASN A 84 2.40 -18.60 4.06
C ASN A 84 2.11 -19.05 2.62
N GLY A 85 1.54 -18.18 1.78
CA GLY A 85 1.25 -18.49 0.37
C GLY A 85 -0.15 -18.06 -0.08
N ILE A 86 -0.59 -18.60 -1.22
CA ILE A 86 -1.91 -18.31 -1.80
C ILE A 86 -2.87 -19.46 -1.51
N PHE A 87 -3.99 -19.13 -0.90
CA PHE A 87 -5.04 -20.05 -0.49
C PHE A 87 -6.34 -19.76 -1.24
N ILE A 88 -7.17 -20.79 -1.44
CA ILE A 88 -8.48 -20.66 -2.07
C ILE A 88 -9.51 -21.17 -1.08
N TYR A 89 -10.37 -20.27 -0.59
CA TYR A 89 -11.42 -20.63 0.37
C TYR A 89 -12.79 -20.34 -0.20
N ARG A 90 -13.75 -21.18 0.15
CA ARG A 90 -15.16 -20.77 0.17
C ARG A 90 -15.36 -19.92 1.41
N VAL A 91 -15.85 -18.70 1.21
CA VAL A 91 -16.13 -17.72 2.26
C VAL A 91 -17.63 -17.51 2.33
N PHE A 92 -18.19 -17.60 3.53
CA PHE A 92 -19.61 -17.38 3.80
C PHE A 92 -19.79 -16.02 4.46
N GLN A 93 -20.61 -15.17 3.85
CA GLN A 93 -20.94 -13.86 4.40
C GLN A 93 -21.85 -13.98 5.63
N CYS A 94 -21.62 -13.16 6.65
CA CYS A 94 -22.59 -12.98 7.72
C CYS A 94 -23.74 -12.10 7.24
N ILE A 95 -24.98 -12.50 7.50
CA ILE A 95 -26.16 -11.71 7.15
C ILE A 95 -26.97 -11.23 8.36
N CYS A 96 -26.39 -11.31 9.55
CA CYS A 96 -26.94 -10.57 10.67
C CYS A 96 -26.96 -9.09 10.30
N ALA A 97 -28.13 -8.46 10.43
CA ALA A 97 -28.32 -7.03 10.21
C ALA A 97 -28.21 -6.30 11.55
N PRO A 98 -27.03 -5.74 11.91
CA PRO A 98 -26.94 -4.86 13.07
C PRO A 98 -27.67 -3.55 12.78
N LEU A 99 -27.97 -2.77 13.82
CA LEU A 99 -28.68 -1.50 13.71
C LEU A 99 -28.05 -0.54 12.69
N ASP A 100 -26.72 -0.47 12.64
CA ASP A 100 -25.99 0.42 11.73
C ASP A 100 -25.96 -0.07 10.27
N TYR A 101 -26.34 -1.33 10.02
CA TYR A 101 -26.39 -1.93 8.69
C TYR A 101 -27.70 -2.70 8.50
N PRO A 102 -28.83 -1.99 8.28
CA PRO A 102 -30.15 -2.61 8.15
C PRO A 102 -30.24 -3.57 6.95
N ASN A 103 -29.42 -3.34 5.92
CA ASN A 103 -29.33 -4.20 4.73
C ASN A 103 -28.19 -5.25 4.83
N GLY A 104 -27.61 -5.44 6.02
CA GLY A 104 -26.44 -6.28 6.24
C GLY A 104 -25.12 -5.59 5.94
N ILE A 105 -24.06 -6.04 6.61
CA ILE A 105 -22.71 -5.50 6.41
C ILE A 105 -22.17 -5.97 5.04
N PRO A 106 -21.66 -5.09 4.17
CA PRO A 106 -21.05 -5.50 2.90
C PRO A 106 -19.86 -6.46 3.11
N LEU A 107 -19.70 -7.44 2.22
CA LEU A 107 -18.65 -8.46 2.33
C LEU A 107 -17.24 -7.87 2.47
N ALA A 108 -16.93 -6.81 1.72
CA ALA A 108 -15.65 -6.11 1.80
C ALA A 108 -15.36 -5.55 3.20
N ILE A 109 -16.38 -5.04 3.91
CA ILE A 109 -16.22 -4.54 5.28
C ILE A 109 -16.01 -5.70 6.25
N GLN A 110 -16.75 -6.81 6.09
CA GLN A 110 -16.54 -8.01 6.90
C GLN A 110 -15.14 -8.60 6.73
N PHE A 111 -14.58 -8.53 5.52
CA PHE A 111 -13.18 -8.90 5.26
C PHE A 111 -12.22 -8.05 6.09
N LEU A 112 -12.41 -6.73 6.10
CA LEU A 112 -11.58 -5.82 6.89
C LEU A 112 -11.66 -6.13 8.39
N GLN A 113 -12.85 -6.48 8.90
CA GLN A 113 -13.05 -6.92 10.28
C GLN A 113 -12.29 -8.23 10.60
N MET A 114 -12.09 -9.09 9.61
CA MET A 114 -11.30 -10.33 9.71
C MET A 114 -9.81 -10.13 9.41
N ALA A 115 -9.32 -8.89 9.36
CA ALA A 115 -7.95 -8.55 8.96
C ALA A 115 -7.58 -9.05 7.54
N LEU A 116 -8.56 -9.09 6.64
CA LEU A 116 -8.40 -9.34 5.22
C LEU A 116 -8.69 -8.04 4.46
N PHE A 117 -7.75 -7.61 3.62
CA PHE A 117 -7.94 -6.47 2.74
C PHE A 117 -8.48 -6.96 1.39
N PRO A 118 -9.74 -6.63 1.02
CA PRO A 118 -10.31 -7.08 -0.25
C PRO A 118 -9.71 -6.29 -1.43
N ALA A 119 -9.51 -6.97 -2.57
CA ALA A 119 -9.00 -6.34 -3.78
C ALA A 119 -10.01 -5.39 -4.45
N THR A 120 -11.30 -5.62 -4.20
CA THR A 120 -12.46 -4.94 -4.79
C THR A 120 -13.54 -4.80 -3.72
N TYR A 121 -14.42 -3.81 -3.86
CA TYR A 121 -15.47 -3.56 -2.86
C TYR A 121 -16.76 -4.36 -3.15
N GLU A 122 -17.27 -4.29 -4.37
CA GLU A 122 -18.58 -4.85 -4.74
C GLU A 122 -18.59 -6.37 -4.77
N LYS A 123 -17.65 -6.98 -5.51
CA LYS A 123 -17.54 -8.43 -5.66
C LYS A 123 -16.15 -8.90 -5.28
N VAL A 124 -16.00 -9.37 -4.05
CA VAL A 124 -14.71 -9.81 -3.51
C VAL A 124 -14.39 -11.22 -4.03
N GLN A 125 -13.39 -11.32 -4.91
CA GLN A 125 -12.84 -12.60 -5.38
C GLN A 125 -11.36 -12.78 -5.04
N THR A 126 -10.73 -11.73 -4.52
CA THR A 126 -9.33 -11.71 -4.09
C THR A 126 -9.20 -10.88 -2.83
N ALA A 127 -8.42 -11.33 -1.88
CA ALA A 127 -8.08 -10.58 -0.68
C ALA A 127 -6.66 -10.87 -0.21
N PHE A 128 -6.17 -10.05 0.70
CA PHE A 128 -4.81 -10.07 1.21
C PHE A 128 -4.84 -10.00 2.73
N THR A 129 -4.15 -10.89 3.44
CA THR A 129 -4.08 -10.76 4.90
C THR A 129 -3.33 -9.49 5.28
N PHE A 130 -3.72 -8.86 6.39
CA PHE A 130 -2.96 -7.71 6.91
C PHE A 130 -1.51 -8.11 7.23
N LYS A 131 -1.29 -9.38 7.59
CA LYS A 131 0.03 -10.00 7.81
C LYS A 131 0.91 -9.87 6.56
N VAL A 132 0.44 -10.31 5.38
CA VAL A 132 1.24 -10.21 4.14
C VAL A 132 1.47 -8.77 3.71
N LEU A 133 0.49 -7.88 3.90
CA LEU A 133 0.65 -6.45 3.56
C LEU A 133 1.69 -5.76 4.44
N LYS A 134 1.72 -6.08 5.74
CA LYS A 134 2.72 -5.59 6.67
C LYS A 134 4.11 -6.11 6.31
N LEU A 135 4.24 -7.41 6.00
CA LEU A 135 5.51 -8.01 5.56
C LEU A 135 6.02 -7.35 4.29
N ALA A 136 5.18 -7.25 3.25
CA ALA A 136 5.55 -6.60 1.99
C ALA A 136 6.00 -5.15 2.19
N GLN A 137 5.34 -4.41 3.09
CA GLN A 137 5.73 -3.05 3.42
C GLN A 137 7.12 -3.00 4.09
N LEU A 138 7.40 -3.91 5.03
CA LEU A 138 8.70 -4.00 5.70
C LEU A 138 9.82 -4.40 4.73
N HIS A 139 9.57 -5.38 3.86
CA HIS A 139 10.52 -5.79 2.82
C HIS A 139 10.92 -4.63 1.89
N ARG A 140 9.95 -3.78 1.51
CA ARG A 140 10.21 -2.58 0.71
C ARG A 140 11.02 -1.53 1.46
N PHE A 141 10.71 -1.29 2.73
CA PHE A 141 11.35 -0.22 3.50
C PHE A 141 12.75 -0.60 4.00
N SER A 142 12.92 -1.84 4.46
CA SER A 142 14.16 -2.31 5.06
C SER A 142 15.04 -3.07 4.06
N GLY A 143 14.43 -3.98 3.28
CA GLY A 143 15.15 -4.81 2.32
C GLY A 143 15.35 -4.15 0.95
N LYS A 144 14.68 -3.01 0.68
CA LYS A 144 14.63 -2.36 -0.64
C LYS A 144 14.16 -3.30 -1.76
N GLU A 145 13.43 -4.35 -1.39
CA GLU A 145 12.91 -5.34 -2.33
C GLU A 145 11.77 -4.72 -3.15
N SER A 146 11.74 -5.02 -4.45
CA SER A 146 10.62 -4.59 -5.29
C SER A 146 9.35 -5.36 -4.93
N VAL A 147 8.18 -4.76 -5.19
CA VAL A 147 6.89 -5.47 -4.98
C VAL A 147 6.80 -6.73 -5.84
N TRP A 148 7.43 -6.70 -7.02
CA TRP A 148 7.46 -7.81 -7.95
C TRP A 148 8.29 -8.98 -7.42
N ASP A 149 9.48 -8.71 -6.88
CA ASP A 149 10.36 -9.75 -6.34
C ASP A 149 9.73 -10.39 -5.11
N PHE A 150 9.20 -9.57 -4.19
CA PHE A 150 8.48 -10.06 -3.02
C PHE A 150 7.32 -10.98 -3.42
N TYR A 151 6.52 -10.55 -4.40
CA TYR A 151 5.40 -11.36 -4.88
C TYR A 151 5.86 -12.64 -5.60
N THR A 152 6.97 -12.59 -6.33
CA THR A 152 7.57 -13.76 -6.98
C THR A 152 8.02 -14.78 -5.95
N VAL A 153 8.61 -14.33 -4.84
CA VAL A 153 8.92 -15.19 -3.68
C VAL A 153 7.65 -15.81 -3.14
N MET A 154 6.56 -15.05 -2.93
CA MET A 154 5.28 -15.61 -2.44
C MET A 154 4.66 -16.65 -3.38
N ARG A 155 4.78 -16.47 -4.70
CA ARG A 155 4.33 -17.48 -5.68
C ARG A 155 5.14 -18.77 -5.56
N ARG A 156 6.47 -18.65 -5.49
CA ARG A 156 7.36 -19.82 -5.29
C ARG A 156 7.15 -20.46 -3.92
N TRP A 157 6.87 -19.67 -2.89
CA TRP A 157 6.58 -20.16 -1.55
C TRP A 157 5.30 -21.00 -1.51
N THR A 158 4.31 -20.62 -2.34
CA THR A 158 3.08 -21.40 -2.55
C THR A 158 3.35 -22.68 -3.34
N ASN A 159 4.05 -22.57 -4.47
CA ASN A 159 4.48 -23.72 -5.27
C ASN A 159 5.82 -23.43 -5.96
N ASN A 160 6.90 -24.01 -5.43
CA ASN A 160 8.23 -23.79 -6.00
C ASN A 160 8.52 -24.70 -7.21
N ILE A 161 7.79 -25.80 -7.36
CA ILE A 161 7.97 -26.76 -8.47
C ILE A 161 7.37 -26.16 -9.74
N ASP A 162 6.12 -25.70 -9.64
CA ASP A 162 5.44 -25.00 -10.73
C ASP A 162 4.81 -23.69 -10.22
N PRO A 163 5.58 -22.59 -10.17
CA PRO A 163 5.06 -21.28 -9.80
C PRO A 163 4.01 -20.75 -10.78
N LYS A 164 3.98 -21.25 -12.03
CA LYS A 164 3.05 -20.80 -13.07
C LYS A 164 1.64 -21.32 -12.81
N ALA A 165 1.49 -22.51 -12.21
CA ALA A 165 0.20 -23.04 -11.75
C ALA A 165 -0.44 -22.21 -10.62
N VAL A 166 0.33 -21.36 -9.93
CA VAL A 166 -0.20 -20.48 -8.87
C VAL A 166 -0.91 -19.29 -9.51
N PRO A 167 -2.16 -18.97 -9.09
CA PRO A 167 -2.88 -17.80 -9.59
C PRO A 167 -2.08 -16.51 -9.48
N ASP A 168 -2.04 -15.73 -10.55
CA ASP A 168 -1.40 -14.42 -10.54
C ASP A 168 -2.35 -13.36 -9.95
N LEU A 169 -2.00 -12.90 -8.76
CA LEU A 169 -2.68 -11.87 -7.97
C LEU A 169 -1.85 -10.57 -7.93
N TYR A 170 -0.73 -10.49 -8.65
CA TYR A 170 0.16 -9.33 -8.63
C TYR A 170 -0.55 -8.01 -9.00
N PRO A 171 -1.40 -7.95 -10.05
CA PRO A 171 -2.06 -6.71 -10.44
C PRO A 171 -2.98 -6.14 -9.34
N GLN A 172 -3.61 -7.00 -8.56
CA GLN A 172 -4.44 -6.65 -7.42
C GLN A 172 -3.56 -6.29 -6.22
N PHE A 173 -2.52 -7.09 -5.96
CA PHE A 173 -1.60 -6.90 -4.84
C PHE A 173 -0.92 -5.55 -4.86
N ARG A 174 -0.40 -5.10 -6.02
CA ARG A 174 0.25 -3.79 -6.14
C ARG A 174 -0.68 -2.63 -5.78
N LYS A 175 -1.96 -2.71 -6.18
CA LYS A 175 -2.98 -1.69 -5.92
C LYS A 175 -3.35 -1.68 -4.44
N VAL A 176 -3.64 -2.86 -3.88
CA VAL A 176 -3.95 -3.00 -2.46
C VAL A 176 -2.79 -2.55 -1.59
N LEU A 177 -1.54 -2.88 -1.93
CA LEU A 177 -0.38 -2.44 -1.17
C LEU A 177 -0.18 -0.91 -1.22
N GLN A 178 -0.53 -0.27 -2.33
CA GLN A 178 -0.54 1.19 -2.45
C GLN A 178 -1.63 1.83 -1.57
N LEU A 179 -2.85 1.29 -1.59
CA LEU A 179 -3.96 1.73 -0.73
C LEU A 179 -3.63 1.51 0.74
N TRP A 180 -3.12 0.33 1.10
CA TRP A 180 -2.64 0.00 2.44
C TRP A 180 -1.61 1.01 2.94
N GLY A 181 -0.59 1.30 2.14
CA GLY A 181 0.42 2.30 2.47
C GLY A 181 -0.17 3.68 2.71
N THR A 182 -1.10 4.09 1.86
CA THR A 182 -1.78 5.40 1.94
C THR A 182 -2.65 5.50 3.21
N ILE A 183 -3.50 4.50 3.46
CA ILE A 183 -4.35 4.45 4.65
C ILE A 183 -3.49 4.46 5.93
N ARG A 184 -2.40 3.70 5.94
CA ARG A 184 -1.46 3.68 7.07
C ARG A 184 -0.79 5.04 7.27
N LEU A 185 -0.42 5.74 6.20
CA LEU A 185 0.14 7.09 6.27
C LEU A 185 -0.87 8.07 6.88
N VAL A 186 -2.09 8.12 6.34
CA VAL A 186 -3.19 8.98 6.82
C VAL A 186 -3.50 8.76 8.30
N LYS A 187 -3.64 7.49 8.71
CA LYS A 187 -3.87 7.14 10.13
C LYS A 187 -2.72 7.55 11.04
N ARG A 188 -1.47 7.42 10.58
CA ARG A 188 -0.28 7.84 11.36
C ARG A 188 -0.20 9.36 11.51
N SER A 189 -0.74 10.11 10.55
CA SER A 189 -0.84 11.57 10.61
C SER A 189 -2.03 12.07 11.43
N GLY A 190 -2.82 11.18 12.05
CA GLY A 190 -3.94 11.55 12.92
C GLY A 190 -5.27 11.79 12.21
N TYR A 191 -5.37 11.48 10.92
CA TYR A 191 -6.60 11.65 10.15
C TYR A 191 -7.41 10.35 10.10
N LEU A 192 -8.73 10.48 10.19
CA LEU A 192 -9.68 9.37 10.08
C LEU A 192 -10.24 9.19 8.65
N GLU A 193 -10.12 10.22 7.83
CA GLU A 193 -10.62 10.27 6.45
C GLU A 193 -9.50 10.61 5.46
N LEU A 194 -9.73 10.34 4.17
CA LEU A 194 -8.80 10.70 3.10
C LEU A 194 -8.81 12.21 2.77
N ALA A 195 -9.78 12.95 3.31
CA ALA A 195 -9.83 14.40 3.25
C ALA A 195 -8.80 14.99 4.21
N VAL A 196 -7.56 15.10 3.75
CA VAL A 196 -6.44 15.63 4.51
C VAL A 196 -6.15 17.06 4.06
N ALA A 197 -5.91 17.95 5.03
CA ALA A 197 -5.53 19.33 4.74
C ALA A 197 -4.27 19.39 3.87
N ARG A 198 -4.11 20.48 3.13
CA ARG A 198 -2.94 20.76 2.30
C ARG A 198 -1.65 20.58 3.13
N GLY A 199 -0.77 19.69 2.66
CA GLY A 199 0.48 19.35 3.34
C GLY A 199 0.34 18.63 4.69
N GLY A 200 -0.86 18.21 5.07
CA GLY A 200 -1.16 17.60 6.38
C GLY A 200 -0.52 16.23 6.62
N LEU A 201 -0.04 15.54 5.57
CA LEU A 201 0.69 14.28 5.69
C LEU A 201 2.20 14.48 5.91
N VAL A 202 2.69 15.72 5.84
CA VAL A 202 4.12 16.02 5.95
C VAL A 202 4.48 16.35 7.39
N VAL A 203 5.46 15.62 7.92
CA VAL A 203 6.09 15.96 9.19
C VAL A 203 6.95 17.22 8.97
N ARG A 204 6.56 18.32 9.61
CA ARG A 204 7.34 19.56 9.61
C ARG A 204 8.56 19.41 10.51
N CYS A 205 9.60 20.21 10.24
CA CYS A 205 10.76 20.25 11.11
C CYS A 205 10.36 20.76 12.51
N PRO A 206 10.56 19.96 13.58
CA PRO A 206 10.13 20.35 14.93
C PRO A 206 10.95 21.52 15.50
N THR A 207 12.15 21.77 14.96
CA THR A 207 13.05 22.84 15.40
C THR A 207 12.83 24.14 14.61
N CYS A 208 12.15 24.09 13.47
CA CYS A 208 11.86 25.30 12.71
C CYS A 208 10.85 26.18 13.47
N PRO A 209 11.09 27.49 13.58
CA PRO A 209 10.23 28.38 14.34
C PRO A 209 8.83 28.42 13.73
N THR A 210 7.83 28.12 14.55
CA THR A 210 6.42 28.01 14.19
C THR A 210 5.60 28.78 15.23
N PRO A 211 5.07 29.97 14.88
CA PRO A 211 4.22 30.76 15.75
C PRO A 211 3.05 29.96 16.32
N GLY A 212 2.78 30.12 17.63
CA GLY A 212 1.71 29.39 18.32
C GLY A 212 1.99 27.90 18.57
N MET A 213 3.22 27.42 18.32
CA MET A 213 3.60 26.04 18.54
C MET A 213 4.90 25.90 19.35
N ASN A 214 6.02 26.44 18.85
CA ASN A 214 7.35 26.23 19.44
C ASN A 214 8.18 27.51 19.59
N ILE A 215 7.56 28.68 19.50
CA ILE A 215 8.17 29.98 19.80
C ILE A 215 7.22 30.80 20.71
N PRO A 216 7.73 31.76 21.50
CA PRO A 216 6.90 32.61 22.37
C PRO A 216 5.83 33.39 21.61
N ASP A 217 4.69 33.71 22.22
CA ASP A 217 3.60 34.45 21.55
C ASP A 217 4.00 35.88 21.19
N ASP A 218 4.83 36.51 22.03
CA ASP A 218 5.38 37.85 21.86
C ASP A 218 6.68 37.88 21.06
N TRP A 219 7.03 36.80 20.35
CA TRP A 219 8.27 36.67 19.58
C TRP A 219 8.57 37.85 18.63
N LYS A 220 7.52 38.54 18.14
CA LYS A 220 7.64 39.71 17.25
C LYS A 220 8.25 40.93 17.95
N ASN A 221 8.15 41.01 19.27
CA ASN A 221 8.67 42.12 20.07
C ASN A 221 10.17 41.95 20.37
N ASP A 222 10.75 40.76 20.14
CA ASP A 222 12.19 40.53 20.32
C ASP A 222 12.97 41.38 19.30
N PRO A 223 13.90 42.25 19.74
CA PRO A 223 14.73 43.05 18.82
C PRO A 223 15.54 42.19 17.82
N LEU A 224 15.79 40.92 18.14
CA LEU A 224 16.50 39.94 17.33
C LEU A 224 15.55 38.92 16.66
N ALA A 225 14.24 39.19 16.60
CA ALA A 225 13.24 38.25 16.08
C ALA A 225 13.61 37.70 14.69
N ARG A 226 14.13 38.57 13.81
CA ARG A 226 14.56 38.22 12.45
C ARG A 226 15.75 37.25 12.41
N LEU A 227 16.55 37.18 13.46
CA LEU A 227 17.69 36.26 13.53
C LEU A 227 17.32 34.97 14.29
N LYS A 228 16.64 35.11 15.44
CA LYS A 228 16.28 34.01 16.34
C LYS A 228 15.20 33.10 15.76
N TYR A 229 14.19 33.68 15.11
CA TYR A 229 13.00 32.95 14.64
C TYR A 229 12.93 32.85 13.12
N SER A 230 14.09 32.90 12.44
CA SER A 230 14.19 32.66 11.01
C SER A 230 14.32 31.18 10.66
N CYS A 231 13.58 30.76 9.65
CA CYS A 231 13.72 29.43 9.06
C CYS A 231 14.70 29.49 7.88
N MET A 232 15.79 28.73 7.96
CA MET A 232 16.74 28.60 6.84
C MET A 232 16.22 27.56 5.86
N MET A 233 15.98 28.00 4.62
CA MET A 233 15.41 27.17 3.56
C MET A 233 16.48 26.83 2.53
N SER A 234 16.50 25.58 2.09
CA SER A 234 17.31 25.11 0.98
C SER A 234 16.39 24.72 -0.18
N ILE A 235 16.77 25.11 -1.39
CA ILE A 235 16.07 24.75 -2.62
C ILE A 235 17.03 23.90 -3.43
N ASP A 236 16.60 22.70 -3.82
CA ASP A 236 17.41 21.78 -4.60
C ASP A 236 16.60 21.15 -5.75
N GLY A 237 17.26 20.97 -6.89
CA GLY A 237 16.67 20.48 -8.13
C GLY A 237 17.26 19.14 -8.56
N ASN A 238 16.42 18.13 -8.75
CA ASN A 238 16.80 16.83 -9.29
C ASN A 238 16.31 16.67 -10.74
N PHE A 239 17.23 16.73 -11.69
CA PHE A 239 16.97 16.60 -13.14
C PHE A 239 16.96 15.16 -13.66
N HIS A 240 17.21 14.19 -12.79
CA HIS A 240 17.18 12.76 -13.10
C HIS A 240 15.85 12.11 -12.71
N LEU A 241 15.10 12.71 -11.78
CA LEU A 241 13.77 12.25 -11.39
C LEU A 241 12.73 12.63 -12.45
N GLN A 242 12.63 11.81 -13.49
CA GLN A 242 11.81 12.07 -14.67
C GLN A 242 10.55 11.20 -14.71
N ARG A 243 9.46 11.76 -15.23
CA ARG A 243 8.22 11.02 -15.49
C ARG A 243 7.98 10.90 -17.00
N ASN A 244 7.77 9.67 -17.48
CA ASN A 244 7.40 9.43 -18.87
C ASN A 244 5.98 9.96 -19.16
N ASN A 245 5.79 10.47 -20.37
CA ASN A 245 4.49 10.86 -20.87
C ASN A 245 3.68 9.61 -21.19
N LYS A 246 2.55 9.42 -20.48
CA LYS A 246 1.64 8.29 -20.66
C LYS A 246 0.43 8.63 -21.54
N GLY A 247 0.41 9.82 -22.15
CA GLY A 247 -0.75 10.33 -22.89
C GLY A 247 -1.85 10.80 -21.95
N VAL A 248 -3.08 10.30 -22.13
CA VAL A 248 -4.24 10.71 -21.32
C VAL A 248 -4.03 10.31 -19.86
N ARG A 249 -3.99 11.31 -18.96
CA ARG A 249 -3.83 11.13 -17.53
C ARG A 249 -5.08 10.48 -16.94
N LYS A 250 -5.01 9.17 -16.70
CA LYS A 250 -6.00 8.41 -15.93
C LYS A 250 -5.48 8.04 -14.54
N ASP A 251 -4.26 8.43 -14.20
CA ASP A 251 -3.63 8.23 -12.89
C ASP A 251 -3.64 9.53 -12.05
N PHE A 252 -4.30 9.45 -10.90
CA PHE A 252 -4.41 10.54 -9.94
C PHE A 252 -3.66 10.18 -8.65
N PRO A 253 -3.04 11.17 -7.96
CA PRO A 253 -2.42 10.93 -6.67
C PRO A 253 -3.50 10.60 -5.64
N LEU A 254 -3.29 9.53 -4.85
CA LEU A 254 -4.23 9.13 -3.80
C LEU A 254 -4.35 10.14 -2.66
N THR A 255 -3.36 11.01 -2.50
CA THR A 255 -3.28 12.00 -1.43
C THR A 255 -3.48 13.43 -1.92
N GLY A 256 -3.74 13.65 -3.22
CA GLY A 256 -3.84 15.00 -3.78
C GLY A 256 -2.66 15.90 -3.35
N ASN A 257 -2.99 17.09 -2.87
CA ASN A 257 -2.06 18.09 -2.33
C ASN A 257 -1.78 17.94 -0.81
N ALA A 258 -2.14 16.82 -0.18
CA ALA A 258 -1.90 16.60 1.25
C ALA A 258 -0.43 16.29 1.58
N GLY A 259 0.41 16.03 0.58
CA GLY A 259 1.82 15.65 0.74
C GLY A 259 2.81 16.78 0.42
N PHE A 260 3.94 16.41 -0.18
CA PHE A 260 5.03 17.34 -0.50
C PHE A 260 4.79 18.16 -1.78
N TRP A 261 3.98 17.67 -2.72
CA TRP A 261 3.75 18.32 -4.01
C TRP A 261 2.73 19.45 -3.90
N VAL A 262 2.98 20.52 -4.65
CA VAL A 262 1.97 21.58 -4.93
C VAL A 262 0.84 20.97 -5.77
N ASP A 263 -0.35 21.57 -5.69
CA ASP A 263 -1.45 21.19 -6.58
C ASP A 263 -1.13 21.56 -8.04
N ASP A 264 -1.41 20.65 -8.97
CA ASP A 264 -1.09 20.83 -10.39
C ASP A 264 -1.85 22.02 -11.01
N GLY A 265 -3.09 22.28 -10.59
CA GLY A 265 -3.90 23.39 -11.09
C GLY A 265 -3.39 24.74 -10.60
N GLU A 266 -3.13 24.85 -9.29
CA GLU A 266 -2.54 26.06 -8.70
C GLU A 266 -1.18 26.42 -9.32
N LEU A 267 -0.35 25.40 -9.58
CA LEU A 267 0.95 25.61 -10.22
C LEU A 267 0.80 26.09 -11.66
N ALA A 268 -0.13 25.50 -12.42
CA ALA A 268 -0.39 25.91 -13.80
C ALA A 268 -0.87 27.36 -13.89
N GLU A 269 -1.80 27.77 -13.02
CA GLU A 269 -2.28 29.16 -12.94
C GLU A 269 -1.16 30.13 -12.56
N TYR A 270 -0.31 29.74 -11.61
CA TYR A 270 0.85 30.55 -11.22
C TYR A 270 1.84 30.73 -12.38
N ILE A 271 2.14 29.67 -13.13
CA ILE A 271 3.06 29.72 -14.27
C ILE A 271 2.49 30.60 -15.39
N ASP A 272 1.21 30.43 -15.73
CA ASP A 272 0.53 31.22 -16.76
C ASP A 272 0.55 32.72 -16.39
N GLY A 273 0.22 33.05 -15.15
CA GLY A 273 0.22 34.42 -14.63
C GLY A 273 1.59 35.10 -14.56
N LYS A 274 2.70 34.34 -14.53
CA LYS A 274 4.07 34.90 -14.50
C LYS A 274 4.65 35.18 -15.90
N GLY A 275 4.10 34.56 -16.94
CA GLY A 275 4.58 34.64 -18.32
C GLY A 275 5.94 33.94 -18.53
N ALA A 276 6.14 33.36 -19.72
CA ALA A 276 7.39 32.65 -20.04
C ALA A 276 8.57 33.63 -20.19
N ARG A 277 9.43 33.75 -19.17
CA ARG A 277 10.67 34.53 -19.27
C ARG A 277 11.80 33.67 -19.81
N ALA A 278 12.09 33.78 -21.10
CA ALA A 278 13.27 33.16 -21.69
C ALA A 278 14.54 33.95 -21.32
N ALA A 279 15.09 33.73 -20.12
CA ALA A 279 16.40 34.25 -19.78
C ALA A 279 17.49 33.35 -20.42
N ARG A 280 18.26 33.88 -21.37
CA ARG A 280 19.51 33.26 -21.82
C ARG A 280 20.52 33.39 -20.68
N SER A 281 21.04 32.28 -20.18
CA SER A 281 22.12 32.30 -19.18
C SER A 281 23.38 32.88 -19.83
N SER A 282 23.90 33.98 -19.28
CA SER A 282 25.19 34.57 -19.69
C SER A 282 26.40 33.88 -19.04
N CYS A 283 26.17 32.84 -18.23
CA CYS A 283 27.22 32.14 -17.49
C CYS A 283 27.94 31.11 -18.38
N HIS A 284 29.26 31.25 -18.50
CA HIS A 284 30.11 30.33 -19.25
C HIS A 284 30.13 28.95 -18.57
N SER A 285 29.84 27.88 -19.33
CA SER A 285 29.86 26.48 -18.87
C SER A 285 28.78 26.04 -17.86
N PHE A 286 27.73 26.84 -17.61
CA PHE A 286 26.59 26.40 -16.79
C PHE A 286 25.69 25.43 -17.55
N LYS A 287 25.93 24.12 -17.37
CA LYS A 287 25.27 23.04 -18.14
C LYS A 287 23.81 22.80 -17.73
N ALA A 288 23.38 23.17 -16.52
CA ALA A 288 22.04 22.90 -16.00
C ALA A 288 20.96 23.83 -16.58
N GLY A 289 21.33 25.08 -16.88
CA GLY A 289 20.44 26.11 -17.42
C GLY A 289 20.43 26.24 -18.95
N ASP A 290 21.19 25.42 -19.68
CA ASP A 290 21.31 25.50 -21.14
C ASP A 290 20.06 24.96 -21.85
N PRO A 291 19.19 25.82 -22.43
CA PRO A 291 17.96 25.40 -23.08
C PRO A 291 18.20 24.54 -24.33
N SER A 292 19.40 24.61 -24.94
CA SER A 292 19.74 23.87 -26.16
C SER A 292 19.97 22.37 -25.92
N ARG A 293 20.26 21.98 -24.67
CA ARG A 293 20.36 20.57 -24.24
C ARG A 293 19.01 19.96 -23.88
N TRP A 294 18.02 20.80 -23.57
CA TRP A 294 16.65 20.39 -23.30
C TRP A 294 15.90 20.19 -24.61
N VAL A 295 16.30 19.15 -25.35
CA VAL A 295 15.47 18.59 -26.41
C VAL A 295 14.13 18.22 -25.76
N GLN A 296 13.03 18.79 -26.25
CA GLN A 296 11.68 18.31 -25.95
C GLN A 296 11.63 16.82 -26.31
N LYS A 297 11.95 15.95 -25.36
CA LYS A 297 11.71 14.53 -25.51
C LYS A 297 10.20 14.38 -25.39
N SER A 298 9.51 14.31 -26.52
CA SER A 298 8.06 14.12 -26.62
C SER A 298 7.51 12.99 -25.71
N GLY A 299 8.37 12.04 -25.34
CA GLY A 299 8.09 10.96 -24.39
C GLY A 299 8.22 11.27 -22.89
N LYS A 300 8.56 12.49 -22.46
CA LYS A 300 8.66 12.88 -21.03
C LYS A 300 7.61 13.95 -20.69
N ALA A 301 6.85 13.70 -19.63
CA ALA A 301 5.88 14.66 -19.08
C ALA A 301 6.49 15.52 -17.98
N VAL A 302 7.51 15.02 -17.28
CA VAL A 302 8.25 15.76 -16.24
C VAL A 302 9.75 15.52 -16.46
N SER A 303 10.52 16.60 -16.48
CA SER A 303 11.95 16.61 -16.79
C SER A 303 12.85 16.59 -15.55
N GLY A 304 12.30 16.93 -14.39
CA GLY A 304 12.95 16.94 -13.09
C GLY A 304 11.99 17.39 -12.00
N VAL A 305 12.49 17.56 -10.79
CA VAL A 305 11.71 18.03 -9.63
C VAL A 305 12.55 19.01 -8.83
N VAL A 306 11.96 20.12 -8.39
CA VAL A 306 12.56 21.02 -7.41
C VAL A 306 11.84 20.87 -6.07
N MET A 307 12.61 20.83 -4.99
CA MET A 307 12.07 20.76 -3.63
C MET A 307 12.65 21.83 -2.73
N VAL A 308 11.81 22.31 -1.82
CA VAL A 308 12.19 23.20 -0.72
C VAL A 308 12.24 22.39 0.57
N SER A 309 13.34 22.51 1.31
CA SER A 309 13.54 21.85 2.60
C SER A 309 14.10 22.80 3.65
N CYS A 310 13.94 22.46 4.92
CA CYS A 310 14.71 23.08 6.00
C CYS A 310 16.21 22.77 5.79
N ALA A 311 17.03 23.81 5.61
CA ALA A 311 18.47 23.64 5.36
C ALA A 311 19.23 23.01 6.53
N ARG A 312 18.74 23.21 7.77
CA ARG A 312 19.42 22.73 8.99
C ARG A 312 19.17 21.26 9.29
N HIS A 313 17.99 20.75 8.96
CA HIS A 313 17.53 19.43 9.40
C HIS A 313 16.98 18.56 8.27
N SER A 314 17.01 19.05 7.02
CA SER A 314 16.62 18.32 5.80
C SER A 314 15.17 17.80 5.78
N PHE A 315 14.26 18.48 6.50
CA PHE A 315 12.83 18.21 6.39
C PHE A 315 12.28 18.94 5.17
N ILE A 316 11.72 18.18 4.22
CA ILE A 316 11.05 18.73 3.03
C ILE A 316 9.77 19.46 3.48
N GLN A 317 9.53 20.63 2.90
CA GLN A 317 8.35 21.42 3.24
C GLN A 317 7.07 20.81 2.67
N PRO A 318 5.94 20.93 3.38
CA PRO A 318 4.63 20.63 2.82
C PRO A 318 4.39 21.50 1.59
N ASN A 319 3.95 20.89 0.49
CA ASN A 319 3.74 21.57 -0.79
C ASN A 319 4.95 22.41 -1.24
N GLY A 320 6.16 22.01 -0.85
CA GLY A 320 7.41 22.66 -1.25
C GLY A 320 8.04 22.02 -2.48
N THR A 321 7.37 21.08 -3.12
CA THR A 321 7.88 20.33 -4.27
C THR A 321 7.08 20.62 -5.52
N VAL A 322 7.78 20.89 -6.62
CA VAL A 322 7.17 21.16 -7.94
C VAL A 322 7.86 20.32 -9.01
N ASP A 323 7.06 19.87 -9.98
CA ASP A 323 7.56 19.21 -11.19
C ASP A 323 8.17 20.26 -12.13
N LEU A 324 9.28 19.91 -12.78
CA LEU A 324 9.95 20.76 -13.76
C LEU A 324 9.60 20.31 -15.18
N ASP A 325 9.10 21.22 -16.00
CA ASP A 325 8.76 20.95 -17.40
C ASP A 325 9.95 21.23 -18.35
N LYS A 326 10.85 22.15 -18.00
CA LYS A 326 11.98 22.60 -18.83
C LYS A 326 13.24 22.95 -18.02
N GLY A 327 13.89 21.96 -17.41
CA GLY A 327 15.11 22.22 -16.62
C GLY A 327 14.85 23.10 -15.39
N GLU A 328 15.77 23.99 -15.00
CA GLU A 328 15.61 24.93 -13.85
C GLU A 328 14.55 26.05 -14.06
N ARG A 329 13.54 25.82 -14.91
CA ARG A 329 12.51 26.83 -15.24
C ARG A 329 11.13 26.44 -14.77
#